data_AF-A0A5B6VKZ3-F1
#
_entry.id   AF-A0A5B6VKZ3-F1
#
_cell.length_a   1.000
_cell.length_b   1.000
_cell.length_c   1.000
_cell.angle_alpha   90.00
_cell.angle_beta   90.00
_cell.angle_gamma   90.00
#
_symmetry.space_group_name_H-M   'P 1'
#
loop_
_entity.id
_entity.type
_entity.pdbx_description
1 polymer ?
#
loop_
_entity_poly.entity_id
_entity_poly.type
_entity_poly.pdbx_seq_one_letter_code
_entity_poly.pdbx_strand_id
1 'polypeptide(L)'
;MVPYEALYGRKCRMPLYWIELREKQIYRVDLIRENEEKVKVIRECLKVASDRQKKEIEFRVGDKVFLKISPWRKVLRFGRKGKLSPRFIGPYEVIERIGLVAYRLALPPELEKIHDVFHVSMLRRYRSDPSHVIVQTEVEIQPDLTCGEELVKILAREVKQLRNKSIALVKRHRIEEATWELEETMRKQYPNLFTGKIFGDDNP
;
A
#
# COMPACT_ATOMS: atom_id res chain seq x y z
N MET A 1 35.41 6.23 10.00
CA MET A 1 36.32 7.16 9.30
C MET A 1 35.55 8.43 8.98
N VAL A 2 36.09 9.62 9.30
CA VAL A 2 35.36 10.89 9.08
C VAL A 2 35.50 11.28 7.61
N PRO A 3 34.42 11.68 6.90
CA PRO A 3 34.48 11.96 5.46
C PRO A 3 35.57 12.97 5.05
N TYR A 4 35.85 13.96 5.89
CA TYR A 4 36.90 14.96 5.65
C TYR A 4 38.32 14.35 5.67
N GLU A 5 38.61 13.47 6.62
CA GLU A 5 39.92 12.81 6.74
C GLU A 5 40.19 11.86 5.58
N ALA A 6 39.15 11.19 5.09
CA ALA A 6 39.22 10.35 3.91
C ALA A 6 39.57 11.15 2.65
N LEU A 7 39.01 12.36 2.52
CA LEU A 7 39.19 13.19 1.33
C LEU A 7 40.53 13.94 1.34
N TYR A 8 40.98 14.40 2.51
CA TYR A 8 42.12 15.32 2.62
C TYR A 8 43.34 14.74 3.35
N GLY A 9 43.28 13.49 3.83
CA GLY A 9 44.39 12.83 4.53
C GLY A 9 44.81 13.50 5.85
N ARG A 10 44.01 14.46 6.34
CA ARG A 10 44.29 15.25 7.55
C ARG A 10 43.03 15.41 8.38
N LYS A 11 43.20 15.49 9.71
CA LYS A 11 42.09 15.75 10.63
C LYS A 11 41.43 17.09 10.33
N CYS A 12 40.10 17.12 10.37
CA CYS A 12 39.35 18.36 10.18
C CYS A 12 39.69 19.35 11.29
N ARG A 13 40.13 20.56 10.92
CA ARG A 13 40.34 21.63 11.89
C ARG A 13 38.98 22.14 12.36
N MET A 14 38.53 21.67 13.51
CA MET A 14 37.30 22.16 14.13
C MET A 14 37.47 23.63 14.55
N PRO A 15 36.52 24.54 14.23
CA PRO A 15 36.56 25.96 14.62
C PRO A 15 36.62 26.23 16.14
N LEU A 16 36.46 25.20 16.96
CA LEU A 16 36.58 25.25 18.43
C LEU A 16 38.01 25.60 18.93
N TYR A 17 38.96 25.82 18.03
CA TYR A 17 40.36 26.13 18.34
C TYR A 17 40.80 27.56 17.96
N TRP A 18 39.93 28.56 18.05
CA TRP A 18 40.27 29.97 17.75
C TRP A 18 40.47 30.89 18.98
N ILE A 19 40.70 30.33 20.17
CA ILE A 19 41.01 31.13 21.37
C ILE A 19 42.53 31.14 21.60
N GLU A 20 43.08 32.35 21.53
CA GLU A 20 44.47 32.71 21.72
C GLU A 20 45.09 32.06 22.97
N LEU A 21 46.24 31.42 22.74
CA LEU A 21 47.04 30.70 23.72
C LEU A 21 47.75 31.69 24.65
N ARG A 22 47.39 31.70 25.93
CA ARG A 22 48.38 32.07 26.95
C ARG A 22 48.32 31.25 28.24
N GLU A 23 47.15 30.86 28.77
CA GLU A 23 47.10 30.15 30.07
C GLU A 23 46.06 29.01 30.20
N LYS A 24 45.18 28.79 29.21
CA LYS A 24 44.11 27.77 29.30
C LYS A 24 44.50 26.34 28.93
N GLN A 25 45.79 26.03 28.75
CA GLN A 25 46.22 24.77 28.11
C GLN A 25 45.83 23.50 28.90
N ILE A 26 45.87 23.54 30.24
CA ILE A 26 45.58 22.37 31.09
C ILE A 26 44.06 22.12 31.19
N TYR A 27 43.28 23.16 31.52
CA TYR A 27 41.80 23.08 31.55
C TYR A 27 41.20 22.63 30.20
N ARG A 28 41.88 22.95 29.11
CA ARG A 28 41.46 22.60 27.75
C ARG A 28 41.67 21.11 27.43
N VAL A 29 42.72 20.47 27.93
CA VAL A 29 42.97 19.04 27.70
C VAL A 29 41.95 18.19 28.47
N ASP A 30 41.68 18.54 29.72
CA ASP A 30 40.67 17.85 30.53
C ASP A 30 39.27 18.01 29.92
N LEU A 31 38.91 19.22 29.48
CA LEU A 31 37.63 19.47 28.81
C LEU A 31 37.50 18.72 27.47
N ILE A 32 38.61 18.56 26.72
CA ILE A 32 38.62 17.76 25.49
C ILE A 32 38.39 16.29 25.80
N ARG A 33 39.07 15.74 26.82
CA ARG A 33 38.90 14.34 27.25
C ARG A 33 37.46 14.08 27.69
N GLU A 34 36.89 14.96 28.52
CA GLU A 34 35.48 14.85 28.94
C GLU A 34 34.51 14.91 27.75
N ASN A 35 34.78 15.76 26.76
CA ASN A 35 33.95 15.85 25.56
C ASN A 35 34.07 14.60 24.68
N GLU A 36 35.28 14.04 24.55
CA GLU A 36 35.51 12.78 23.82
C GLU A 36 34.77 11.62 24.48
N GLU A 37 34.81 11.53 25.81
CA GLU A 37 34.07 10.54 26.60
C GLU A 37 32.56 10.69 26.38
N LYS A 38 32.02 11.91 26.47
CA LYS A 38 30.60 12.20 26.22
C LYS A 38 30.19 11.85 24.78
N VAL A 39 31.02 12.17 23.79
CA VAL A 39 30.77 11.82 22.38
C VAL A 39 30.80 10.31 22.18
N LYS A 40 31.69 9.59 22.87
CA LYS A 40 31.74 8.12 22.83
C LYS A 40 30.46 7.50 23.37
N VAL A 41 29.97 7.99 24.52
CA VAL A 41 28.69 7.58 25.11
C VAL A 41 27.53 7.86 24.14
N ILE A 42 27.47 9.06 23.55
CA ILE A 42 26.42 9.40 22.57
C ILE A 42 26.45 8.44 21.37
N ARG A 43 27.64 8.12 20.84
CA ARG A 43 27.78 7.17 19.72
C ARG A 43 27.31 5.77 20.09
N GLU A 44 27.62 5.29 21.30
CA GLU A 44 27.14 3.99 21.78
C GLU A 44 25.61 4.00 21.95
N CYS A 45 25.04 5.05 22.55
CA CYS A 45 23.59 5.19 22.65
C CYS A 45 22.89 5.22 21.29
N LEU A 46 23.45 5.94 20.30
CA LEU A 46 22.95 5.98 18.93
C LEU A 46 23.03 4.61 18.24
N LYS A 47 24.13 3.87 18.46
CA LYS A 47 24.30 2.51 17.93
C LYS A 47 23.24 1.57 18.51
N VAL A 48 23.08 1.56 19.83
CA VAL A 48 22.05 0.74 20.52
C VAL A 48 20.65 1.10 20.06
N ALA A 49 20.35 2.40 19.90
CA ALA A 49 19.05 2.85 19.39
C ALA A 49 18.80 2.40 17.94
N SER A 50 19.82 2.48 17.07
CA SER A 50 19.74 2.01 15.69
C SER A 50 19.51 0.51 15.61
N ASP A 51 20.24 -0.27 16.41
CA ASP A 51 20.16 -1.72 16.42
C ASP A 51 18.79 -2.19 16.95
N ARG A 52 18.22 -1.51 17.96
CA ARG A 52 16.85 -1.76 18.43
C ARG A 52 15.78 -1.53 17.34
N GLN A 53 16.01 -0.59 16.42
CA GLN A 53 15.05 -0.28 15.35
C GLN A 53 15.18 -1.22 14.14
N LYS A 54 16.34 -1.85 13.95
CA LYS A 54 16.56 -2.82 12.87
C LYS A 54 15.94 -4.16 13.25
N LYS A 55 14.74 -4.43 12.73
CA LYS A 55 14.23 -5.79 12.71
C LYS A 55 14.90 -6.55 11.57
N GLU A 56 15.63 -7.60 11.89
CA GLU A 56 16.10 -8.57 10.92
C GLU A 56 14.89 -9.33 10.39
N ILE A 57 14.43 -8.94 9.21
CA ILE A 57 13.38 -9.65 8.49
C ILE A 57 14.10 -10.57 7.50
N GLU A 58 14.08 -11.86 7.79
CA GLU A 58 14.60 -12.88 6.89
C GLU A 58 13.45 -13.59 6.16
N PHE A 59 13.68 -13.89 4.89
CA PHE A 59 12.75 -14.64 4.05
C PHE A 59 13.42 -15.94 3.60
N ARG A 60 12.65 -17.02 3.54
CA ARG A 60 13.08 -18.30 2.99
C ARG A 60 12.64 -18.41 1.53
N VAL A 61 13.33 -19.26 0.78
CA VAL A 61 12.90 -19.63 -0.58
C VAL A 61 11.53 -20.30 -0.47
N GLY A 62 10.58 -19.85 -1.31
CA GLY A 62 9.18 -20.27 -1.28
C GLY A 62 8.27 -19.42 -0.38
N ASP A 63 8.81 -18.49 0.42
CA ASP A 63 7.96 -17.54 1.15
C ASP A 63 7.26 -16.59 0.18
N LYS A 64 5.98 -16.31 0.45
CA LYS A 64 5.22 -15.27 -0.26
C LYS A 64 5.50 -13.91 0.37
N VAL A 65 5.80 -12.92 -0.46
CA VAL A 65 6.09 -11.55 -0.04
C VAL A 65 5.37 -10.54 -0.92
N PHE A 66 4.93 -9.45 -0.30
CA PHE A 66 4.41 -8.29 -1.00
C PHE A 66 5.54 -7.36 -1.43
N LEU A 67 5.49 -6.89 -2.67
CA LEU A 67 6.44 -5.91 -3.20
C LEU A 67 5.88 -4.48 -3.05
N LYS A 68 6.67 -3.61 -2.43
CA LYS A 68 6.34 -2.19 -2.25
C LYS A 68 6.49 -1.40 -3.54
N ILE A 69 5.44 -0.66 -3.92
CA ILE A 69 5.49 0.31 -5.02
C ILE A 69 6.05 1.63 -4.49
N SER A 70 7.10 2.15 -5.12
CA SER A 70 7.51 3.55 -4.92
C SER A 70 6.70 4.46 -5.85
N PRO A 71 6.11 5.57 -5.35
CA PRO A 71 5.31 6.49 -6.17
C PRO A 71 6.07 7.09 -7.37
N TRP A 72 7.40 7.11 -7.28
CA TRP A 72 8.30 7.69 -8.28
C TRP A 72 8.44 6.83 -9.53
N ARG A 73 8.26 5.51 -9.42
CA ARG A 73 8.20 4.61 -10.58
C ARG A 73 6.82 4.72 -11.20
N LYS A 74 6.67 5.69 -12.12
CA LYS A 74 5.46 5.92 -12.96
C LYS A 74 4.94 4.67 -13.71
N VAL A 75 5.67 3.56 -13.68
CA VAL A 75 5.40 2.32 -14.42
C VAL A 75 4.34 1.44 -13.74
N LEU A 76 4.21 1.47 -12.40
CA LEU A 76 3.38 0.50 -11.65
C LEU A 76 2.23 1.18 -10.90
N ARG A 77 1.24 1.70 -11.62
CA ARG A 77 -0.05 2.04 -10.99
C ARG A 77 -1.09 1.02 -11.42
N PHE A 78 -1.24 -0.03 -10.60
CA PHE A 78 -2.28 -1.05 -10.71
C PHE A 78 -3.67 -0.39 -10.66
N GLY A 79 -4.27 -0.13 -11.83
CA GLY A 79 -5.70 0.13 -12.09
C GLY A 79 -6.39 1.31 -11.38
N ARG A 80 -5.91 1.75 -10.21
CA ARG A 80 -6.54 2.76 -9.34
C ARG A 80 -5.61 3.96 -9.22
N LYS A 81 -6.02 5.08 -9.82
CA LYS A 81 -5.29 6.36 -9.79
C LYS A 81 -5.80 7.19 -8.61
N GLY A 82 -4.91 7.65 -7.73
CA GLY A 82 -5.25 8.56 -6.62
C GLY A 82 -4.93 8.04 -5.21
N LYS A 83 -5.59 8.59 -4.19
CA LYS A 83 -5.38 8.31 -2.75
C LYS A 83 -5.58 6.82 -2.37
N LEU A 84 -6.29 6.05 -3.19
CA LEU A 84 -6.60 4.63 -2.97
C LEU A 84 -5.73 3.67 -3.80
N SER A 85 -4.62 4.14 -4.36
CA SER A 85 -3.67 3.24 -5.03
C SER A 85 -3.00 2.30 -4.01
N PRO A 86 -2.93 0.99 -4.29
CA PRO A 86 -2.29 0.05 -3.39
C PRO A 86 -0.79 0.37 -3.29
N ARG A 87 -0.27 0.43 -2.05
CA ARG A 87 1.16 0.70 -1.80
C ARG A 87 2.03 -0.55 -1.98
N PHE A 88 1.41 -1.72 -1.99
CA PHE A 88 2.03 -3.02 -2.13
C PHE A 88 1.28 -3.82 -3.19
N ILE A 89 2.00 -4.60 -3.98
CA ILE A 89 1.46 -5.49 -5.01
C ILE A 89 1.74 -6.91 -4.58
N GLY A 90 0.74 -7.77 -4.80
CA GLY A 90 0.85 -9.21 -5.06
C GLY A 90 1.70 -10.04 -4.11
N PRO A 91 1.22 -11.20 -3.62
CA PRO A 91 2.15 -12.15 -3.05
C PRO A 91 3.01 -12.74 -4.18
N TYR A 92 4.28 -12.38 -4.23
CA TYR A 92 5.28 -13.00 -5.09
C TYR A 92 6.09 -13.99 -4.27
N GLU A 93 6.47 -15.10 -4.91
CA GLU A 93 7.30 -16.12 -4.27
C GLU A 93 8.77 -15.73 -4.36
N VAL A 94 9.49 -15.92 -3.26
CA VAL A 94 10.94 -15.76 -3.23
C VAL A 94 11.58 -16.98 -3.91
N ILE A 95 12.21 -16.77 -5.06
CA ILE A 95 12.93 -17.81 -5.81
C ILE A 95 14.28 -18.08 -5.15
N GLU A 96 15.02 -17.02 -4.83
CA GLU A 96 16.40 -17.14 -4.40
C GLU A 96 16.80 -15.99 -3.45
N ARG A 97 17.71 -16.26 -2.52
CA ARG A 97 18.37 -15.25 -1.69
C ARG A 97 19.74 -14.93 -2.30
N ILE A 98 19.84 -13.80 -2.99
CA ILE A 98 21.09 -13.35 -3.65
C ILE A 98 22.11 -12.81 -2.63
N GLY A 99 21.63 -12.27 -1.50
CA GLY A 99 22.51 -11.83 -0.42
C GLY A 99 21.77 -11.67 0.90
N LEU A 100 22.46 -11.13 1.91
CA LEU A 100 21.87 -10.91 3.23
C LEU A 100 20.60 -10.06 3.16
N VAL A 101 20.54 -9.11 2.22
CA VAL A 101 19.52 -8.07 2.13
C VAL A 101 18.81 -8.03 0.76
N ALA A 102 19.15 -8.93 -0.17
CA ALA A 102 18.62 -8.92 -1.53
C ALA A 102 18.02 -10.29 -1.90
N TYR A 103 16.80 -10.28 -2.41
CA TYR A 103 16.03 -11.48 -2.76
C TYR A 103 15.50 -11.36 -4.18
N ARG A 104 15.47 -12.50 -4.87
CA ARG A 104 14.91 -12.65 -6.22
C ARG A 104 13.46 -13.13 -6.10
N LEU A 105 12.55 -12.44 -6.80
CA LEU A 105 11.12 -12.76 -6.78
C LEU A 105 10.66 -13.36 -8.11
N ALA A 106 9.67 -14.26 -8.04
CA ALA A 106 8.91 -14.71 -9.18
C ALA A 106 7.94 -13.61 -9.61
N LEU A 107 8.41 -12.73 -10.50
CA LEU A 107 7.57 -11.69 -11.09
C LEU A 107 6.79 -12.25 -12.29
N PRO A 108 5.54 -11.83 -12.48
CA PRO A 108 4.71 -12.23 -13.61
C PRO A 108 5.14 -11.48 -14.88
N PRO A 109 4.78 -11.99 -16.07
CA PRO A 109 5.27 -11.48 -17.35
C PRO A 109 4.97 -9.98 -17.59
N GLU A 110 3.90 -9.45 -16.98
CA GLU A 110 3.55 -8.03 -17.09
C GLU A 110 4.61 -7.11 -16.44
N LEU A 111 5.45 -7.66 -15.56
CA LEU A 111 6.50 -6.98 -14.81
C LEU A 111 7.93 -7.31 -15.30
N GLU A 112 8.09 -8.02 -16.41
CA GLU A 112 9.40 -8.41 -16.99
C GLU A 112 10.36 -7.24 -17.23
N LYS A 113 9.83 -6.03 -17.45
CA LYS A 113 10.65 -4.81 -17.62
C LYS A 113 11.37 -4.39 -16.33
N ILE A 114 11.03 -4.98 -15.19
CA ILE A 114 11.62 -4.67 -13.89
C ILE A 114 12.57 -5.79 -13.50
N HIS A 115 13.74 -5.42 -12.97
CA HIS A 115 14.63 -6.39 -12.32
C HIS A 115 13.90 -7.14 -11.20
N ASP A 116 14.04 -8.45 -11.22
CA ASP A 116 13.45 -9.41 -10.28
C ASP A 116 14.15 -9.43 -8.90
N VAL A 117 15.25 -8.71 -8.76
CA VAL A 117 16.03 -8.59 -7.52
C VAL A 117 15.64 -7.35 -6.73
N PHE A 118 15.18 -7.56 -5.49
CA PHE A 118 14.72 -6.50 -4.60
C PHE A 118 15.42 -6.53 -3.24
N HIS A 119 15.61 -5.35 -2.68
CA HIS A 119 16.12 -5.17 -1.32
C HIS A 119 15.03 -5.47 -0.27
N VAL A 120 15.41 -6.04 0.88
CA VAL A 120 14.49 -6.47 1.96
C VAL A 120 13.52 -5.37 2.40
N SER A 121 13.93 -4.11 2.34
CA SER A 121 13.10 -2.94 2.73
C SER A 121 11.92 -2.66 1.80
N MET A 122 11.96 -3.24 0.59
CA MET A 122 10.86 -3.19 -0.38
C MET A 122 9.92 -4.38 -0.24
N LEU A 123 10.27 -5.37 0.59
CA LEU A 123 9.52 -6.60 0.77
C LEU A 123 8.76 -6.57 2.09
N ARG A 124 7.56 -7.16 2.09
CA ARG A 124 6.77 -7.34 3.31
C ARG A 124 6.26 -8.77 3.35
N ARG A 125 6.46 -9.46 4.47
CA ARG A 125 5.98 -10.83 4.66
C ARG A 125 4.49 -10.93 4.40
N TYR A 126 4.08 -11.86 3.55
CA TYR A 126 2.67 -12.19 3.37
C TYR A 126 2.19 -12.95 4.61
N ARG A 127 1.06 -12.53 5.20
CA ARG A 127 0.31 -13.34 6.15
C ARG A 127 -0.88 -13.89 5.39
N SER A 128 -0.94 -15.21 5.26
CA SER A 128 -2.09 -15.89 4.64
C SER A 128 -3.32 -15.56 5.46
N ASP A 129 -4.15 -14.68 4.92
CA ASP A 129 -5.46 -14.36 5.45
C ASP A 129 -6.48 -14.86 4.43
N PRO A 130 -7.35 -15.83 4.80
CA PRO A 130 -8.34 -16.40 3.88
C PRO A 130 -9.31 -15.34 3.33
N SER A 131 -9.39 -14.15 3.93
CA SER A 131 -10.19 -13.03 3.42
C SER A 131 -9.56 -12.28 2.22
N HIS A 132 -8.27 -12.47 1.94
CA HIS A 132 -7.54 -11.73 0.89
C HIS A 132 -7.42 -12.49 -0.43
N VAL A 133 -7.90 -13.73 -0.49
CA VAL A 133 -8.07 -14.46 -1.75
C VAL A 133 -9.35 -13.91 -2.39
N ILE A 134 -9.23 -12.79 -3.09
CA ILE A 134 -10.20 -12.46 -4.12
C ILE A 134 -10.02 -13.60 -5.13
N VAL A 135 -10.93 -14.57 -5.10
CA VAL A 135 -11.08 -15.54 -6.19
C VAL A 135 -11.16 -14.68 -7.44
N GLN A 136 -10.17 -14.79 -8.30
CA GLN A 136 -10.26 -14.24 -9.64
C GLN A 136 -11.31 -15.07 -10.34
N THR A 137 -12.59 -14.77 -10.09
CA THR A 137 -13.65 -15.20 -10.98
C THR A 137 -13.32 -14.50 -12.29
N GLU A 138 -12.88 -15.29 -13.28
CA GLU A 138 -12.79 -14.84 -14.66
C GLU A 138 -14.19 -14.31 -15.01
N VAL A 139 -14.34 -13.00 -14.95
CA VAL A 139 -15.47 -12.35 -15.60
C VAL A 139 -15.15 -12.50 -17.07
N GLU A 140 -15.93 -13.32 -17.78
CA GLU A 140 -15.93 -13.35 -19.23
C GLU A 140 -16.32 -11.95 -19.71
N ILE A 141 -15.32 -11.10 -19.93
CA ILE A 141 -15.53 -9.79 -20.54
C ILE A 141 -15.76 -10.08 -22.02
N GLN A 142 -17.03 -10.06 -22.43
CA GLN A 142 -17.42 -9.99 -23.84
C GLN A 142 -16.60 -8.86 -24.51
N PRO A 143 -16.11 -9.05 -25.75
CA PRO A 143 -15.21 -8.09 -26.45
C PRO A 143 -15.78 -6.68 -26.58
N ASP A 144 -17.07 -6.51 -26.32
CA ASP A 144 -17.83 -5.27 -26.38
C ASP A 144 -17.77 -4.45 -25.07
N LEU A 145 -16.96 -4.88 -24.07
CA LEU A 145 -16.85 -4.28 -22.72
C LEU A 145 -18.19 -4.18 -21.96
N THR A 146 -19.24 -4.82 -22.46
CA THR A 146 -20.59 -4.74 -21.91
C THR A 146 -20.79 -5.91 -20.97
N CYS A 147 -20.67 -5.68 -19.66
CA CYS A 147 -21.13 -6.65 -18.66
C CYS A 147 -22.65 -6.77 -18.76
N GLY A 148 -23.15 -7.91 -19.21
CA GLY A 148 -24.55 -8.28 -19.03
C GLY A 148 -24.81 -8.55 -17.55
N GLU A 149 -25.11 -7.51 -16.77
CA GLU A 149 -25.54 -7.67 -15.38
C GLU A 149 -26.96 -8.25 -15.37
N GLU A 150 -27.11 -9.53 -15.05
CA GLU A 150 -28.43 -10.15 -14.90
C GLU A 150 -29.15 -9.62 -13.66
N LEU A 151 -30.33 -9.04 -13.89
CA LEU A 151 -31.20 -8.53 -12.83
C LEU A 151 -32.12 -9.63 -12.34
N VAL A 152 -31.88 -10.07 -11.10
CA VAL A 152 -32.54 -11.24 -10.53
C VAL A 152 -33.98 -10.94 -10.13
N LYS A 153 -34.25 -9.79 -9.46
CA LYS A 153 -35.60 -9.46 -8.98
C LYS A 153 -35.76 -8.00 -8.53
N ILE A 154 -37.00 -7.49 -8.64
CA ILE A 154 -37.47 -6.28 -7.95
C ILE A 154 -37.88 -6.65 -6.51
N LEU A 155 -37.30 -5.99 -5.50
CA LEU A 155 -37.55 -6.29 -4.08
C LEU A 155 -38.66 -5.47 -3.47
N ALA A 156 -38.73 -4.18 -3.80
CA ALA A 156 -39.65 -3.25 -3.17
C ALA A 156 -39.99 -2.10 -4.13
N ARG A 157 -41.19 -1.55 -3.98
CA ARG A 157 -41.67 -0.38 -4.68
C ARG A 157 -42.09 0.65 -3.64
N GLU A 158 -41.63 1.88 -3.80
CA GLU A 158 -41.98 2.99 -2.91
C GLU A 158 -42.34 4.21 -3.74
N VAL A 159 -43.41 4.90 -3.40
CA VAL A 159 -43.81 6.14 -4.06
C VAL A 159 -43.54 7.31 -3.12
N LYS A 160 -42.59 8.18 -3.50
CA LYS A 160 -42.29 9.40 -2.75
C LYS A 160 -43.14 10.56 -3.24
N GLN A 161 -43.97 11.08 -2.35
CA GLN A 161 -44.78 12.29 -2.58
C GLN A 161 -43.93 13.53 -2.30
N LEU A 162 -43.71 14.37 -3.32
CA LEU A 162 -43.14 15.72 -3.18
C LEU A 162 -44.27 16.76 -3.30
N ARG A 163 -43.99 18.02 -2.94
CA ARG A 163 -44.98 19.12 -2.90
C ARG A 163 -45.87 19.21 -4.15
N ASN A 164 -45.34 18.94 -5.34
CA ASN A 164 -46.07 19.06 -6.61
C ASN A 164 -46.04 17.79 -7.50
N LYS A 165 -45.38 16.70 -7.08
CA LYS A 165 -45.17 15.50 -7.92
C LYS A 165 -45.00 14.24 -7.08
N SER A 166 -45.50 13.10 -7.56
CA SER A 166 -45.21 11.77 -7.02
C SER A 166 -44.14 11.07 -7.85
N ILE A 167 -43.10 10.54 -7.20
CA ILE A 167 -42.00 9.81 -7.86
C ILE A 167 -42.03 8.36 -7.38
N ALA A 168 -42.20 7.42 -8.31
CA ALA A 168 -42.16 5.99 -8.00
C ALA A 168 -40.73 5.44 -8.14
N LEU A 169 -40.23 4.81 -7.09
CA LEU A 169 -38.91 4.23 -6.99
C LEU A 169 -39.02 2.71 -6.80
N VAL A 170 -38.10 1.99 -7.39
CA VAL A 170 -38.02 0.53 -7.35
C VAL A 170 -36.66 0.13 -6.80
N LYS A 171 -36.64 -0.78 -5.83
CA LYS A 171 -35.43 -1.34 -5.26
C LYS A 171 -35.01 -2.57 -6.04
N ARG A 172 -33.84 -2.50 -6.67
CA ARG A 172 -33.24 -3.59 -7.44
C ARG A 172 -32.31 -4.40 -6.56
N HIS A 173 -32.40 -5.73 -6.65
CA HIS A 173 -31.42 -6.61 -6.02
C HIS A 173 -30.22 -6.83 -6.94
N ARG A 174 -29.02 -6.44 -6.48
CA ARG A 174 -27.75 -6.95 -7.00
C ARG A 174 -27.20 -7.97 -6.01
N ILE A 175 -26.32 -8.84 -6.50
CA ILE A 175 -25.70 -9.97 -5.77
C ILE A 175 -25.13 -9.53 -4.40
N GLU A 176 -24.67 -8.28 -4.26
CA GLU A 176 -24.13 -7.75 -2.99
C GLU A 176 -24.72 -6.40 -2.53
N GLU A 177 -25.47 -5.68 -3.37
CA GLU A 177 -25.99 -4.34 -3.05
C GLU A 177 -27.42 -4.13 -3.52
N ALA A 178 -28.18 -3.28 -2.83
CA ALA A 178 -29.54 -2.92 -3.26
C ALA A 178 -29.63 -1.41 -3.52
N THR A 179 -29.89 -1.05 -4.78
CA THR A 179 -29.97 0.35 -5.23
C THR A 179 -31.41 0.73 -5.54
N TRP A 180 -31.81 1.95 -5.16
CA TRP A 180 -33.10 2.53 -5.54
C TRP A 180 -32.99 3.24 -6.88
N GLU A 181 -33.82 2.86 -7.84
CA GLU A 181 -33.86 3.44 -9.17
C GLU A 181 -35.27 3.89 -9.54
N LEU A 182 -35.38 4.79 -10.51
CA LEU A 182 -36.67 5.31 -10.96
C LEU A 182 -37.46 4.24 -11.70
N GLU A 183 -38.75 4.09 -11.39
CA GLU A 183 -39.59 3.05 -12.02
C GLU A 183 -39.66 3.20 -13.55
N GLU A 184 -39.72 4.44 -14.04
CA GLU A 184 -39.84 4.73 -15.48
C GLU A 184 -38.61 4.31 -16.28
N THR A 185 -37.40 4.53 -15.73
CA THR A 185 -36.15 4.10 -16.39
C THR A 185 -36.04 2.58 -16.37
N MET A 186 -36.42 1.96 -15.26
CA MET A 186 -36.43 0.51 -15.10
C MET A 186 -37.42 -0.18 -16.06
N ARG A 187 -38.63 0.36 -16.23
CA ARG A 187 -39.62 -0.18 -17.19
C ARG A 187 -39.15 -0.11 -18.63
N LYS A 188 -38.43 0.95 -19.01
CA LYS A 188 -37.88 1.10 -20.37
C LYS A 188 -36.74 0.13 -20.64
N GLN A 189 -35.88 -0.10 -19.66
CA GLN A 189 -34.70 -0.96 -19.81
C GLN A 189 -35.02 -2.44 -19.63
N TYR A 190 -35.94 -2.77 -18.73
CA TYR A 190 -36.26 -4.16 -18.35
C TYR A 190 -37.78 -4.38 -18.23
N PRO A 191 -38.54 -4.30 -19.34
CA PRO A 191 -39.99 -4.48 -19.32
C PRO A 191 -40.40 -5.86 -18.77
N ASN A 192 -39.55 -6.87 -18.97
CA ASN A 192 -39.75 -8.27 -18.56
C ASN A 192 -39.84 -8.46 -17.04
N LEU A 193 -39.33 -7.52 -16.24
CA LEU A 193 -39.37 -7.59 -14.78
C LEU A 193 -40.71 -7.10 -14.20
N PHE A 194 -41.53 -6.43 -15.01
CA PHE A 194 -42.80 -5.84 -14.61
C PHE A 194 -44.02 -6.61 -15.13
N THR A 195 -43.82 -7.69 -15.89
CA THR A 195 -44.89 -8.52 -16.48
C THR A 195 -45.43 -9.59 -15.51
N GLY A 196 -44.80 -9.81 -14.36
CA GLY A 196 -45.31 -10.71 -13.31
C GLY A 196 -46.16 -9.98 -12.26
N LYS A 197 -47.41 -10.41 -12.05
CA LYS A 197 -48.23 -10.03 -10.88
C LYS A 197 -47.51 -10.50 -9.60
N ILE A 198 -46.81 -9.61 -8.90
CA ILE A 198 -46.19 -9.92 -7.59
C ILE A 198 -46.69 -9.00 -6.46
N PHE A 199 -47.47 -7.96 -6.77
CA PHE A 199 -48.11 -7.15 -5.73
C PHE A 199 -49.47 -7.76 -5.40
N GLY A 200 -49.45 -8.80 -4.56
CA GLY A 200 -50.62 -9.19 -3.79
C GLY A 200 -50.89 -8.09 -2.76
N ASP A 201 -52.11 -7.55 -2.79
CA ASP A 201 -52.69 -6.82 -1.66
C ASP A 201 -52.72 -7.77 -0.46
N ASP A 202 -51.91 -7.48 0.55
CA ASP A 202 -52.14 -7.97 1.91
C ASP A 202 -51.95 -6.77 2.85
N ASN A 203 -53.06 -6.09 3.10
CA ASN A 203 -53.22 -5.09 4.14
C ASN A 203 -54.19 -5.66 5.19
N PRO A 204 -53.77 -5.83 6.45
CA PRO A 204 -54.65 -5.61 7.58
C PRO A 204 -54.57 -4.15 8.02
#